data_AF-X1BXY5-F1
#
_entry.id   AF-X1BXY5-F1
#
_cell.length_a   1.000
_cell.length_b   1.000
_cell.length_c   1.000
_cell.angle_alpha   90.00
_cell.angle_beta   90.00
_cell.angle_gamma   90.00
#
_symmetry.space_group_name_H-M   'P 1'
#
loop_
_entity.id
_entity.type
_entity.pdbx_description
1 polymer ?
#
loop_
_entity_poly.entity_id
_entity_poly.type
_entity_poly.pdbx_seq_one_letter_code
_entity_poly.pdbx_strand_id
1 'polypeptide(L)'
;RITRILGTFDKDTDGKPETLLAQEFDGDEIFGSRWWQGRIAGNQLSWSDPSLDFPRHFNVIGSCLGDLTGNGHPETAFIHNEKLFIYSGRTPLFKSSISVGGSDSVLVYDLDTASRQTTMSNSVVFEIKPQVRDVDGDGRNELIVVSMNRGFLGKVSPGIGGAGQSGLSVFKHKQDRFVNGTLGDQVQGHIQGLDIDSERVLIMVSRSSSIFKHGGKSSLLFFDLQQ
;
A
#
# COMPACT_ATOMS: atom_id res chain seq x y z
N ARG A 1 25.19 4.46 -3.81
CA ARG A 1 24.12 4.87 -4.74
C ARG A 1 22.99 3.86 -4.62
N ILE A 2 21.77 4.30 -4.29
CA ILE A 2 20.59 3.43 -4.28
C ILE A 2 20.26 3.12 -5.74
N THR A 3 20.00 1.86 -6.05
CA THR A 3 19.66 1.42 -7.41
C THR A 3 18.32 0.71 -7.49
N ARG A 4 17.81 0.25 -6.34
CA ARG A 4 16.60 -0.57 -6.25
C ARG A 4 15.84 -0.28 -4.98
N ILE A 5 14.53 -0.31 -5.09
CA ILE A 5 13.57 -0.32 -3.99
C ILE A 5 13.06 -1.74 -3.84
N LEU A 6 13.07 -2.29 -2.63
CA LEU A 6 12.77 -3.72 -2.39
C LEU A 6 11.47 -3.89 -1.64
N GLY A 7 10.75 -4.98 -1.91
CA GLY A 7 9.55 -5.37 -1.19
C GLY A 7 9.36 -6.88 -1.20
N THR A 8 8.75 -7.41 -0.15
CA THR A 8 8.37 -8.82 -0.04
C THR A 8 6.87 -9.00 -0.18
N PHE A 9 6.50 -10.05 -0.90
CA PHE A 9 5.13 -10.35 -1.28
C PHE A 9 4.84 -11.79 -0.91
N ASP A 10 3.65 -11.96 -0.35
CA ASP A 10 2.99 -13.23 -0.13
C ASP A 10 2.10 -13.44 -1.36
N LYS A 11 2.48 -14.34 -2.27
CA LYS A 11 1.81 -14.48 -3.57
C LYS A 11 0.66 -15.47 -3.49
N ASP A 12 0.77 -16.49 -2.64
CA ASP A 12 -0.27 -17.51 -2.42
C ASP A 12 -1.20 -17.21 -1.23
N THR A 13 -0.98 -16.09 -0.53
CA THR A 13 -1.81 -15.57 0.56
C THR A 13 -1.81 -16.44 1.83
N ASP A 14 -0.75 -17.23 2.02
CA ASP A 14 -0.60 -18.13 3.18
C ASP A 14 -0.11 -17.42 4.47
N GLY A 15 0.20 -16.12 4.38
CA GLY A 15 0.73 -15.27 5.44
C GLY A 15 2.26 -15.20 5.49
N LYS A 16 2.98 -15.86 4.58
CA LYS A 16 4.45 -15.90 4.56
C LYS A 16 4.99 -15.35 3.24
N PRO A 17 5.61 -14.17 3.26
CA PRO A 17 6.23 -13.62 2.06
C PRO A 17 7.34 -14.53 1.51
N GLU A 18 7.13 -15.03 0.31
CA GLU A 18 7.99 -15.96 -0.43
C GLU A 18 8.52 -15.35 -1.74
N THR A 19 8.02 -14.18 -2.12
CA THR A 19 8.46 -13.43 -3.30
C THR A 19 9.19 -12.15 -2.91
N LEU A 20 10.45 -11.99 -3.37
CA LEU A 20 11.20 -10.74 -3.28
C LEU A 20 11.13 -10.02 -4.63
N LEU A 21 10.59 -8.80 -4.66
CA LEU A 21 10.64 -7.93 -5.83
C LEU A 21 11.57 -6.74 -5.58
N ALA A 22 12.20 -6.30 -6.66
CA ALA A 22 12.90 -5.03 -6.74
C ALA A 22 12.26 -4.17 -7.83
N GLN A 23 12.20 -2.87 -7.57
CA GLN A 23 11.87 -1.84 -8.54
C GLN A 23 13.07 -0.93 -8.75
N GLU A 24 13.26 -0.46 -9.97
CA GLU A 24 14.25 0.54 -10.31
C GLU A 24 14.06 1.80 -9.48
N PHE A 25 15.15 2.32 -8.91
CA PHE A 25 15.15 3.65 -8.35
C PHE A 25 15.39 4.67 -9.46
N ASP A 26 14.41 5.54 -9.68
CA ASP A 26 14.51 6.67 -10.60
C ASP A 26 14.73 7.98 -9.82
N GLY A 27 15.67 8.82 -10.26
CA GLY A 27 16.02 10.05 -9.54
C GLY A 27 14.97 11.15 -9.60
N ASP A 28 14.08 11.10 -10.59
CA ASP A 28 13.01 12.09 -10.79
C ASP A 28 11.65 11.54 -10.32
N GLU A 29 11.41 10.23 -10.40
CA GLU A 29 10.12 9.59 -10.07
C GLU A 29 10.14 8.70 -8.82
N ILE A 30 11.33 8.37 -8.27
CA ILE A 30 11.58 7.37 -7.22
C ILE A 30 11.27 5.94 -7.66
N PHE A 31 10.07 5.69 -8.18
CA PHE A 31 9.58 4.40 -8.64
C PHE A 31 9.71 4.28 -10.17
N GLY A 32 10.84 3.74 -10.63
CA GLY A 32 11.09 3.49 -12.04
C GLY A 32 10.21 2.37 -12.62
N SER A 33 10.29 2.18 -13.94
CA SER A 33 9.41 1.28 -14.71
C SER A 33 10.00 -0.13 -14.94
N ARG A 34 11.13 -0.45 -14.32
CA ARG A 34 11.75 -1.77 -14.39
C ARG A 34 11.65 -2.50 -13.07
N TRP A 35 11.24 -3.77 -13.14
CA TRP A 35 11.14 -4.67 -11.99
C TRP A 35 12.02 -5.90 -12.17
N TRP A 36 12.44 -6.47 -11.05
CA TRP A 36 13.16 -7.75 -10.99
C TRP A 36 12.60 -8.61 -9.87
N GLN A 37 12.69 -9.91 -10.04
CA GLN A 37 12.46 -10.86 -8.95
C GLN A 37 13.80 -11.34 -8.40
N GLY A 38 13.92 -11.27 -7.07
CA GLY A 38 15.10 -11.70 -6.33
C GLY A 38 14.99 -13.16 -5.94
N ARG A 39 16.09 -13.91 -6.07
CA ARG A 39 16.22 -15.27 -5.55
C ARG A 39 17.44 -15.37 -4.66
N ILE A 40 17.21 -15.84 -3.43
CA ILE A 40 18.25 -16.13 -2.46
C ILE A 40 18.59 -17.62 -2.55
N ALA A 41 19.86 -17.94 -2.79
CA ALA A 41 20.39 -19.30 -2.74
C ALA A 41 21.66 -19.30 -1.87
N GLY A 42 21.56 -19.88 -0.67
CA GLY A 42 22.61 -19.74 0.33
C GLY A 42 22.85 -18.27 0.69
N ASN A 43 24.09 -17.79 0.50
CA ASN A 43 24.47 -16.41 0.78
C ASN A 43 24.47 -15.50 -0.47
N GLN A 44 23.90 -15.97 -1.59
CA GLN A 44 23.86 -15.20 -2.84
C GLN A 44 22.44 -14.76 -3.18
N LEU A 45 22.31 -13.47 -3.49
CA LEU A 45 21.10 -12.88 -4.07
C LEU A 45 21.31 -12.66 -5.56
N SER A 46 20.44 -13.24 -6.37
CA SER A 46 20.41 -13.09 -7.82
C SER A 46 19.11 -12.42 -8.26
N TRP A 47 19.15 -11.71 -9.39
CA TRP A 47 18.01 -10.99 -9.95
C TRP A 47 17.68 -11.53 -11.34
N SER A 48 16.40 -11.77 -11.60
CA SER A 48 15.88 -12.13 -12.92
C SER A 48 14.66 -11.29 -13.27
N ASP A 49 14.16 -11.43 -14.49
CA ASP A 49 12.85 -10.90 -14.82
C ASP A 49 11.78 -11.57 -13.95
N PRO A 50 10.75 -10.83 -13.51
CA PRO A 50 9.70 -11.35 -12.66
C PRO A 50 8.83 -12.37 -13.40
N SER A 51 8.30 -13.34 -12.65
CA SER A 51 7.34 -14.32 -13.19
C SER A 51 5.94 -13.73 -13.48
N LEU A 52 5.69 -12.51 -13.03
CA LEU A 52 4.43 -11.78 -13.21
C LEU A 52 4.68 -10.54 -14.08
N ASP A 53 3.68 -10.20 -14.87
CA ASP A 53 3.62 -8.91 -15.56
C ASP A 53 3.03 -7.83 -14.65
N PHE A 54 3.59 -6.63 -14.69
CA PHE A 54 3.12 -5.48 -13.93
C PHE A 54 2.62 -4.35 -14.85
N PRO A 55 1.60 -3.58 -14.45
CA PRO A 55 1.23 -2.36 -15.14
C PRO A 55 2.31 -1.28 -14.96
N ARG A 56 2.36 -0.30 -15.88
CA ARG A 56 3.42 0.73 -15.91
C ARG A 56 3.61 1.52 -14.60
N HIS A 57 2.54 1.71 -13.83
CA HIS A 57 2.54 2.50 -12.59
C HIS A 57 2.53 1.64 -11.33
N PHE A 58 2.87 0.35 -11.45
CA PHE A 58 3.00 -0.53 -10.30
C PHE A 58 4.18 -0.08 -9.42
N ASN A 59 3.92 0.11 -8.13
CA ASN A 59 4.96 0.44 -7.15
C ASN A 59 5.19 -0.77 -6.25
N VAL A 60 6.44 -1.12 -5.98
CA VAL A 60 6.77 -2.23 -5.07
C VAL A 60 6.38 -1.92 -3.63
N ILE A 61 6.51 -0.67 -3.19
CA ILE A 61 5.98 -0.24 -1.89
C ILE A 61 4.53 0.25 -2.07
N GLY A 62 3.66 -0.04 -1.10
CA GLY A 62 2.25 0.31 -1.18
C GLY A 62 1.43 -0.60 -2.10
N SER A 63 1.93 -1.80 -2.38
CA SER A 63 1.25 -2.81 -3.19
C SER A 63 1.26 -4.20 -2.55
N CYS A 64 0.42 -5.07 -3.09
CA CYS A 64 0.33 -6.47 -2.73
C CYS A 64 0.00 -7.34 -3.96
N LEU A 65 0.12 -8.65 -3.77
CA LEU A 65 -0.29 -9.68 -4.71
C LEU A 65 -1.31 -10.59 -4.01
N GLY A 66 -2.20 -11.21 -4.78
CA GLY A 66 -3.07 -12.27 -4.27
C GLY A 66 -4.23 -12.56 -5.23
N ASP A 67 -4.83 -13.75 -5.12
CA ASP A 67 -6.02 -14.10 -5.92
C ASP A 67 -7.23 -13.34 -5.37
N LEU A 68 -7.59 -12.24 -6.05
CA LEU A 68 -8.67 -11.34 -5.66
C LEU A 68 -9.95 -11.62 -6.45
N THR A 69 -9.85 -12.36 -7.55
CA THR A 69 -10.99 -12.70 -8.41
C THR A 69 -11.52 -14.11 -8.17
N GLY A 70 -10.77 -14.97 -7.46
CA GLY A 70 -11.09 -16.36 -7.16
C GLY A 70 -10.79 -17.31 -8.31
N ASN A 71 -9.84 -16.97 -9.18
CA ASN A 71 -9.52 -17.74 -10.39
C ASN A 71 -8.24 -18.60 -10.26
N GLY A 72 -7.60 -18.59 -9.09
CA GLY A 72 -6.34 -19.29 -8.81
C GLY A 72 -5.08 -18.60 -9.31
N HIS A 73 -5.18 -17.38 -9.84
CA HIS A 73 -4.06 -16.57 -10.30
C HIS A 73 -3.99 -15.25 -9.52
N PRO A 74 -2.80 -14.80 -9.11
CA PRO A 74 -2.70 -13.57 -8.33
C PRO A 74 -2.89 -12.33 -9.21
N GLU A 75 -3.73 -11.43 -8.73
CA GLU A 75 -3.82 -10.06 -9.19
C GLU A 75 -2.79 -9.18 -8.46
N THR A 76 -2.46 -8.04 -9.08
CA THR A 76 -1.70 -6.96 -8.43
C THR A 76 -2.66 -5.89 -7.94
N ALA A 77 -2.50 -5.45 -6.69
CA ALA A 77 -3.25 -4.33 -6.14
C ALA A 77 -2.29 -3.31 -5.54
N PHE A 78 -2.44 -2.03 -5.91
CA PHE A 78 -1.54 -0.97 -5.49
C PHE A 78 -2.25 0.37 -5.35
N ILE A 79 -1.71 1.23 -4.48
CA ILE A 79 -2.21 2.57 -4.25
C ILE A 79 -1.34 3.57 -5.03
N HIS A 80 -1.98 4.42 -5.82
CA HIS A 80 -1.33 5.51 -6.54
C HIS A 80 -2.26 6.72 -6.57
N ASN A 81 -1.76 7.90 -6.19
CA ASN A 81 -2.52 9.14 -6.12
C ASN A 81 -3.85 8.97 -5.35
N GLU A 82 -3.77 8.39 -4.14
CA GLU A 82 -4.91 8.08 -3.26
C GLU A 82 -6.00 7.17 -3.88
N LYS A 83 -5.70 6.47 -4.97
CA LYS A 83 -6.61 5.53 -5.61
C LYS A 83 -6.04 4.13 -5.55
N LEU A 84 -6.91 3.17 -5.25
CA LEU A 84 -6.60 1.76 -5.39
C LEU A 84 -6.81 1.37 -6.85
N PHE A 85 -5.85 0.62 -7.37
CA PHE A 85 -5.91 -0.02 -8.67
C PHE A 85 -5.74 -1.53 -8.50
N ILE A 86 -6.52 -2.32 -9.25
CA ILE A 86 -6.38 -3.78 -9.31
C ILE A 86 -6.22 -4.18 -10.78
N TYR A 87 -5.23 -5.01 -11.04
CA TYR A 87 -4.87 -5.48 -12.38
C TYR A 87 -4.64 -6.98 -12.38
N SER A 88 -5.03 -7.63 -13.47
CA SER A 88 -4.57 -8.98 -13.83
C SER A 88 -3.49 -8.84 -14.91
N GLY A 89 -2.24 -9.03 -14.50
CA GLY A 89 -1.07 -8.67 -15.32
C GLY A 89 -1.10 -7.19 -15.70
N ARG A 90 -1.26 -6.90 -17.00
CA ARG A 90 -1.36 -5.52 -17.53
C ARG A 90 -2.80 -5.07 -17.80
N THR A 91 -3.78 -5.92 -17.55
CA THR A 91 -5.19 -5.63 -17.81
C THR A 91 -5.82 -4.99 -16.57
N PRO A 92 -6.36 -3.76 -16.66
CA PRO A 92 -7.05 -3.14 -15.52
C PRO A 92 -8.36 -3.86 -15.22
N LEU A 93 -8.57 -4.22 -13.95
CA LEU A 93 -9.83 -4.81 -13.48
C LEU A 93 -10.66 -3.81 -12.68
N PHE A 94 -10.01 -2.97 -11.88
CA PHE A 94 -10.70 -2.05 -10.98
C PHE A 94 -9.90 -0.78 -10.68
N LYS A 95 -10.65 0.29 -10.42
CA LYS A 95 -10.16 1.55 -9.84
C LYS A 95 -11.15 2.02 -8.78
N SER A 96 -10.67 2.33 -7.58
CA SER A 96 -11.55 2.80 -6.51
C SER A 96 -12.21 4.15 -6.83
N SER A 97 -13.48 4.29 -6.45
CA SER A 97 -14.18 5.58 -6.45
C SER A 97 -13.81 6.43 -5.24
N ILE A 98 -13.56 5.79 -4.09
CA ILE A 98 -13.12 6.42 -2.83
C ILE A 98 -11.62 6.74 -2.83
N SER A 99 -11.20 7.65 -1.95
CA SER A 99 -9.76 7.83 -1.64
C SER A 99 -9.31 6.76 -0.64
N VAL A 100 -8.12 6.23 -0.86
CA VAL A 100 -7.46 5.22 -0.03
C VAL A 100 -6.00 5.59 0.19
N GLY A 101 -5.30 4.85 1.04
CA GLY A 101 -3.95 5.15 1.46
C GLY A 101 -3.95 6.27 2.51
N GLY A 102 -2.94 7.13 2.43
CA GLY A 102 -2.77 8.25 3.32
C GLY A 102 -1.73 8.04 4.42
N SER A 103 -0.68 7.29 4.08
CA SER A 103 0.54 7.24 4.89
C SER A 103 1.12 8.64 5.12
N ASP A 104 1.67 8.84 6.32
CA ASP A 104 2.45 10.02 6.70
C ASP A 104 3.94 9.84 6.33
N SER A 105 4.32 8.66 5.83
CA SER A 105 5.68 8.36 5.40
C SER A 105 5.95 8.99 4.04
N VAL A 106 6.59 10.15 4.04
CA VAL A 106 6.90 10.93 2.84
C VAL A 106 8.41 11.05 2.67
N LEU A 107 8.91 10.77 1.47
CA LEU A 107 10.26 11.15 1.06
C LEU A 107 10.18 12.45 0.28
N VAL A 108 10.95 13.44 0.71
CA VAL A 108 11.22 14.67 -0.04
C VAL A 108 12.61 14.56 -0.62
N TYR A 109 12.76 14.82 -1.91
CA TYR A 109 14.01 14.66 -2.63
C TYR A 109 14.17 15.75 -3.70
N ASP A 110 15.42 16.04 -4.03
CA ASP A 110 15.76 16.91 -5.16
C ASP A 110 15.77 16.07 -6.45
N LEU A 111 15.21 16.62 -7.53
CA LEU A 111 15.20 15.97 -8.84
C LEU A 111 16.62 15.87 -9.41
N ASP A 112 16.97 14.77 -10.07
CA ASP A 112 18.29 14.61 -10.71
C ASP A 112 18.44 15.58 -11.89
N THR A 113 17.31 15.93 -12.51
CA THR A 113 17.22 16.97 -13.55
C THR A 113 17.32 18.40 -13.03
N ALA A 114 17.31 18.63 -11.71
CA ALA A 114 17.43 19.96 -11.15
C ALA A 114 18.80 20.58 -11.48
N SER A 115 18.78 21.78 -12.06
CA SER A 115 20.03 22.51 -12.32
C SER A 115 20.60 23.09 -11.03
N ARG A 116 21.92 23.35 -10.99
CA ARG A 116 22.61 23.98 -9.85
C ARG A 116 22.02 25.35 -9.43
N GLN A 117 21.20 25.98 -10.27
CA GLN A 117 20.61 27.30 -10.01
C GLN A 117 19.12 27.25 -9.64
N THR A 118 18.48 26.07 -9.72
CA THR A 118 17.05 25.91 -9.40
C THR A 118 16.85 24.58 -8.72
N THR A 119 16.73 24.59 -7.40
CA THR A 119 16.34 23.39 -6.65
C THR A 119 14.87 23.09 -6.95
N MET A 120 14.62 22.05 -7.75
CA MET A 120 13.30 21.46 -7.89
C MET A 120 13.25 20.25 -6.96
N SER A 121 12.40 20.32 -5.94
CA SER A 121 12.13 19.18 -5.07
C SER A 121 10.78 18.57 -5.42
N ASN A 122 10.70 17.27 -5.21
CA ASN A 122 9.47 16.51 -5.32
C ASN A 122 9.26 15.68 -4.05
N SER A 123 8.07 15.12 -3.89
CA SER A 123 7.77 14.23 -2.79
C SER A 123 6.99 13.01 -3.24
N VAL A 124 7.27 11.89 -2.57
CA VAL A 124 6.55 10.63 -2.78
C VAL A 124 6.08 10.07 -1.45
N VAL A 125 4.85 9.58 -1.43
CA VAL A 125 4.26 8.90 -0.27
C VAL A 125 4.54 7.41 -0.37
N PHE A 126 5.09 6.82 0.68
CA PHE A 126 5.21 5.38 0.83
C PHE A 126 3.96 4.84 1.51
N GLU A 127 3.03 4.37 0.68
CA GLU A 127 1.73 3.90 1.16
C GLU A 127 1.85 2.61 1.97
N ILE A 128 0.93 2.46 2.92
CA ILE A 128 0.81 1.25 3.73
C ILE A 128 0.42 0.11 2.81
N LYS A 129 1.14 -1.00 2.90
CA LYS A 129 0.89 -2.20 2.11
C LYS A 129 -0.58 -2.66 2.32
N PRO A 130 -1.37 -2.77 1.24
CA PRO A 130 -2.67 -3.45 1.30
C PRO A 130 -2.51 -4.90 1.77
N GLN A 131 -3.53 -5.43 2.45
CA GLN A 131 -3.55 -6.82 2.91
C GLN A 131 -4.56 -7.63 2.10
N VAL A 132 -4.21 -8.87 1.76
CA VAL A 132 -5.10 -9.80 1.06
C VAL A 132 -5.39 -10.98 1.99
N ARG A 133 -6.66 -11.15 2.37
CA ARG A 133 -7.07 -12.18 3.33
C ARG A 133 -8.56 -12.43 3.26
N ASP A 134 -8.97 -13.68 3.43
CA ASP A 134 -10.36 -14.03 3.76
C ASP A 134 -10.66 -13.59 5.20
N VAL A 135 -11.43 -12.51 5.32
CA VAL A 135 -11.80 -11.90 6.61
C VAL A 135 -13.24 -12.21 7.02
N ASP A 136 -14.07 -12.74 6.11
CA ASP A 136 -15.47 -13.13 6.38
C ASP A 136 -15.72 -14.65 6.36
N GLY A 137 -14.69 -15.45 6.11
CA GLY A 137 -14.69 -16.91 6.22
C GLY A 137 -15.38 -17.63 5.05
N ASP A 138 -15.64 -16.96 3.93
CA ASP A 138 -16.33 -17.57 2.78
C ASP A 138 -15.40 -18.30 1.80
N GLY A 139 -14.11 -18.39 2.12
CA GLY A 139 -13.09 -19.06 1.32
C GLY A 139 -12.60 -18.23 0.14
N ARG A 140 -12.94 -16.95 0.06
CA ARG A 140 -12.42 -16.00 -0.94
C ARG A 140 -11.65 -14.90 -0.23
N ASN A 141 -10.56 -14.48 -0.83
CA ASN A 141 -9.80 -13.37 -0.28
C ASN A 141 -10.51 -12.03 -0.53
N GLU A 142 -10.48 -11.18 0.49
CA GLU A 142 -10.73 -9.75 0.38
C GLU A 142 -9.42 -8.96 0.29
N LEU A 143 -9.50 -7.78 -0.32
CA LEU A 143 -8.44 -6.78 -0.25
C LEU A 143 -8.78 -5.71 0.78
N ILE A 144 -7.93 -5.54 1.79
CA ILE A 144 -8.09 -4.58 2.87
C ILE A 144 -7.08 -3.44 2.67
N VAL A 145 -7.58 -2.22 2.60
CA VAL A 145 -6.76 -1.01 2.47
C VAL A 145 -7.12 0.02 3.51
N VAL A 146 -6.13 0.80 3.93
CA VAL A 146 -6.38 2.00 4.73
C VAL A 146 -7.13 3.02 3.87
N SER A 147 -8.11 3.66 4.47
CA SER A 147 -8.87 4.77 3.90
C SER A 147 -8.88 5.94 4.88
N MET A 148 -8.80 7.15 4.35
CA MET A 148 -8.88 8.36 5.16
C MET A 148 -10.10 9.17 4.76
N ASN A 149 -10.83 9.64 5.77
CA ASN A 149 -11.76 10.73 5.59
C ASN A 149 -11.03 12.05 5.86
N ARG A 150 -10.41 12.60 4.81
CA ARG A 150 -9.78 13.92 4.88
C ARG A 150 -10.87 14.98 4.73
N GLY A 151 -11.17 15.68 5.83
CA GLY A 151 -11.88 16.96 5.76
C GLY A 151 -11.15 17.94 4.82
N PHE A 152 -11.84 18.99 4.37
CA PHE A 152 -11.36 19.93 3.34
C PHE A 152 -9.90 20.40 3.51
N LEU A 153 -9.46 20.67 4.75
CA LEU A 153 -8.09 21.13 5.06
C LEU A 153 -7.00 20.05 4.86
N GLY A 154 -7.32 18.77 5.09
CA GLY A 154 -6.35 17.67 4.93
C GLY A 154 -6.02 17.34 3.47
N LYS A 155 -6.82 17.83 2.51
CA LYS A 155 -6.59 17.67 1.07
C LYS A 155 -5.59 18.66 0.49
N VAL A 156 -5.32 19.78 1.19
CA VAL A 156 -4.50 20.89 0.69
C VAL A 156 -3.04 20.77 1.13
N SER A 157 -2.77 20.04 2.23
CA SER A 157 -1.42 19.85 2.76
C SER A 157 -1.20 18.43 3.28
N PRO A 158 -0.71 17.49 2.45
CA PRO A 158 -0.27 16.18 2.90
C PRO A 158 0.75 16.33 4.05
N GLY A 159 0.54 15.64 5.17
CA GLY A 159 1.44 15.69 6.34
C GLY A 159 1.21 16.84 7.34
N ILE A 160 0.36 17.83 7.05
CA ILE A 160 -0.03 18.87 8.03
C ILE A 160 -1.35 18.43 8.67
N GLY A 161 -1.22 17.70 9.78
CA GLY A 161 -2.29 17.04 10.50
C GLY A 161 -3.51 17.92 10.81
N GLY A 162 -4.63 17.60 10.16
CA GLY A 162 -5.94 17.77 10.78
C GLY A 162 -6.27 16.56 11.67
N ALA A 163 -7.27 16.69 12.53
CA ALA A 163 -7.87 15.56 13.24
C ALA A 163 -8.66 14.66 12.27
N GLY A 164 -7.95 14.06 11.31
CA GLY A 164 -8.52 13.14 10.33
C GLY A 164 -8.96 11.85 10.99
N GLN A 165 -10.02 11.27 10.45
CA GLN A 165 -10.40 9.89 10.75
C GLN A 165 -9.85 8.98 9.67
N SER A 166 -9.35 7.84 10.07
CA SER A 166 -8.98 6.76 9.16
C SER A 166 -9.76 5.51 9.51
N GLY A 167 -9.86 4.58 8.57
CA GLY A 167 -10.52 3.31 8.76
C GLY A 167 -10.07 2.34 7.68
N LEU A 168 -10.59 1.11 7.73
CA LEU A 168 -10.26 0.09 6.76
C LEU A 168 -11.39 -0.06 5.76
N SER A 169 -11.07 0.05 4.47
CA SER A 169 -11.97 -0.30 3.38
C SER A 169 -11.66 -1.71 2.92
N VAL A 170 -12.71 -2.48 2.67
CA VAL A 170 -12.63 -3.86 2.17
C VAL A 170 -13.13 -3.89 0.75
N PHE A 171 -12.42 -4.54 -0.15
CA PHE A 171 -12.81 -4.77 -1.53
C PHE A 171 -12.95 -6.26 -1.77
N LYS A 172 -14.14 -6.67 -2.23
CA LYS A 172 -14.48 -8.07 -2.49
C LYS A 172 -14.98 -8.25 -3.92
N HIS A 173 -14.53 -9.30 -4.60
CA HIS A 173 -15.00 -9.62 -5.95
C HIS A 173 -16.30 -10.44 -5.89
N LYS A 174 -17.41 -9.87 -6.38
CA LYS A 174 -18.73 -10.51 -6.48
C LYS A 174 -19.32 -10.26 -7.86
N GLN A 175 -19.78 -11.32 -8.52
CA GLN A 175 -20.47 -11.24 -9.81
C GLN A 175 -19.71 -10.38 -10.85
N ASP A 176 -18.43 -10.73 -11.07
CA ASP A 176 -17.51 -10.08 -12.01
C ASP A 176 -17.23 -8.59 -11.74
N ARG A 177 -17.47 -8.13 -10.51
CA ARG A 177 -17.21 -6.75 -10.08
C ARG A 177 -16.64 -6.69 -8.68
N PHE A 178 -15.81 -5.69 -8.43
CA PHE A 178 -15.39 -5.36 -7.07
C PHE A 178 -16.43 -4.47 -6.39
N VAL A 179 -16.86 -4.89 -5.21
CA VAL A 179 -17.69 -4.10 -4.30
C VAL A 179 -16.88 -3.70 -3.08
N ASN A 180 -17.15 -2.52 -2.52
CA ASN A 180 -16.45 -2.03 -1.35
C ASN A 180 -17.35 -1.99 -0.11
N GLY A 181 -16.77 -2.32 1.03
CA GLY A 181 -17.34 -2.20 2.37
C GLY A 181 -16.30 -1.63 3.34
N THR A 182 -16.54 -1.79 4.63
CA THR A 182 -15.63 -1.36 5.70
C THR A 182 -15.35 -2.51 6.66
N LEU A 183 -14.15 -2.52 7.25
CA LEU A 183 -13.78 -3.47 8.30
C LEU A 183 -13.54 -2.71 9.61
N GLY A 184 -14.41 -2.98 10.59
CA GLY A 184 -14.43 -2.23 11.85
C GLY A 184 -14.87 -0.77 11.69
N ASP A 185 -14.75 -0.03 12.79
CA ASP A 185 -15.11 1.39 12.86
C ASP A 185 -13.95 2.30 12.44
N GLN A 186 -14.27 3.56 12.15
CA GLN A 186 -13.24 4.58 11.96
C GLN A 186 -12.53 4.91 13.28
N VAL A 187 -11.23 5.15 13.19
CA VAL A 187 -10.37 5.57 14.29
C VAL A 187 -9.95 7.03 14.14
N GLN A 188 -9.88 7.73 15.26
CA GLN A 188 -9.31 9.07 15.32
C GLN A 188 -7.79 9.01 15.14
N GLY A 189 -7.27 9.76 14.17
CA GLY A 189 -5.86 9.73 13.77
C GLY A 189 -5.65 9.04 12.43
N HIS A 190 -4.38 8.86 12.06
CA HIS A 190 -3.98 8.23 10.81
C HIS A 190 -3.48 6.81 11.09
N ILE A 191 -4.07 5.80 10.46
CA ILE A 191 -3.49 4.46 10.42
C ILE A 191 -2.18 4.55 9.63
N GLN A 192 -1.08 4.10 10.23
CA GLN A 192 0.30 4.12 9.71
C GLN A 192 0.92 2.71 9.62
N GLY A 193 0.19 1.69 10.05
CA GLY A 193 0.57 0.30 9.92
C GLY A 193 -0.68 -0.57 9.95
N LEU A 194 -0.69 -1.63 9.16
CA LEU A 194 -1.80 -2.57 9.02
C LEU A 194 -1.21 -3.97 8.84
N ASP A 195 -1.66 -4.90 9.66
CA ASP A 195 -1.39 -6.33 9.50
C ASP A 195 -2.64 -7.13 9.90
N ILE A 196 -2.78 -8.34 9.35
CA ILE A 196 -3.94 -9.21 9.58
C ILE A 196 -3.43 -10.63 9.78
N ASP A 197 -3.70 -11.21 10.95
CA ASP A 197 -3.44 -12.63 11.23
C ASP A 197 -4.75 -13.45 11.08
N SER A 198 -4.73 -14.73 11.44
CA SER A 198 -5.91 -15.58 11.34
C SER A 198 -7.06 -15.19 12.28
N GLU A 199 -6.80 -14.41 13.31
CA GLU A 199 -7.76 -14.13 14.38
C GLU A 199 -8.09 -12.63 14.49
N ARG A 200 -7.20 -11.74 14.02
CA ARG A 200 -7.24 -10.33 14.36
C ARG A 200 -6.71 -9.43 13.26
N VAL A 201 -7.22 -8.21 13.28
CA VAL A 201 -6.66 -7.08 12.55
C VAL A 201 -5.83 -6.24 13.52
N LEU A 202 -4.59 -5.93 13.15
CA LEU A 202 -3.67 -5.08 13.89
C LEU A 202 -3.49 -3.76 13.13
N ILE A 203 -3.72 -2.64 13.81
CA ILE A 203 -3.50 -1.31 13.23
C ILE A 203 -2.64 -0.43 14.14
N MET A 204 -1.63 0.22 13.56
CA MET A 204 -0.87 1.27 14.24
C MET A 204 -1.50 2.62 13.90
N VAL A 205 -2.00 3.34 14.89
CA VAL A 205 -2.62 4.65 14.71
C VAL A 205 -1.73 5.73 15.28
N SER A 206 -1.39 6.72 14.46
CA SER A 206 -0.64 7.91 14.87
C SER A 206 -1.57 9.11 14.98
N ARG A 207 -1.48 9.83 16.11
CA ARG A 207 -2.18 11.08 16.36
C ARG A 207 -1.15 12.19 16.51
N SER A 208 -1.20 13.15 15.60
CA SER A 208 -0.40 14.36 15.73
C SER A 208 -0.88 15.17 16.94
N SER A 209 0.05 15.58 17.80
CA SER A 209 -0.21 16.70 18.70
C SER A 209 -0.29 17.98 17.85
N SER A 210 -1.09 18.96 18.27
CA SER A 210 -1.14 20.28 17.62
C SER A 210 0.25 20.78 17.22
N ILE A 211 0.36 21.46 16.08
CA ILE A 211 1.58 22.08 15.50
C ILE A 211 2.42 22.92 16.48
N PHE A 212 1.87 23.28 17.66
CA PHE A 212 2.55 24.02 18.73
C PHE A 212 3.07 23.16 19.89
N LYS A 213 2.79 21.84 19.90
CA LYS A 213 3.25 20.90 20.94
C LYS A 213 4.09 19.81 20.31
N HIS A 214 5.31 19.64 20.81
CA HIS A 214 6.16 18.51 20.44
C HIS A 214 5.58 17.20 21.00
N GLY A 215 5.49 16.16 20.16
CA GLY A 215 5.17 14.78 20.57
C GLY A 215 3.81 14.26 20.10
N GLY A 216 3.81 13.48 19.01
CA GLY A 216 2.66 12.66 18.62
C GLY A 216 2.51 11.42 19.51
N LYS A 217 1.29 10.90 19.63
CA LYS A 217 1.04 9.60 20.28
C LYS A 217 0.70 8.58 19.21
N SER A 218 1.38 7.43 19.27
CA SER A 218 1.03 6.26 18.48
C SER A 218 0.44 5.18 19.39
N SER A 219 -0.48 4.39 18.87
CA SER A 219 -1.11 3.29 19.59
C SER A 219 -1.32 2.12 18.66
N LEU A 220 -0.96 0.93 19.12
CA LEU A 220 -1.35 -0.31 18.47
C LEU A 220 -2.76 -0.66 18.96
N LEU A 221 -3.70 -0.77 18.02
CA LEU A 221 -5.06 -1.23 18.27
C LEU A 221 -5.25 -2.58 17.58
N PHE A 222 -6.16 -3.38 18.11
CA PHE A 222 -6.58 -4.61 17.45
C PHE A 222 -8.08 -4.82 17.64
N PHE A 223 -8.68 -5.58 16.74
CA PHE A 223 -9.99 -6.16 16.91
C PHE A 223 -10.03 -7.56 16.30
N ASP A 224 -10.86 -8.41 16.87
CA ASP A 224 -10.98 -9.81 16.47
C ASP A 224 -11.82 -9.93 15.19
N LEU A 225 -11.40 -10.84 14.31
CA LEU A 225 -12.21 -11.30 13.18
C LEU A 225 -13.24 -12.29 13.74
N GLN A 226 -14.53 -11.95 13.61
CA GLN A 226 -15.61 -12.89 13.94
C GLN A 226 -15.75 -13.86 12.77
N GLN A 227 -15.00 -14.96 12.80
CA GLN A 227 -15.18 -16.10 11.91
C GLN A 227 -16.20 -17.08 12.47
#